data_AF-A0A954A1Z5-F1
#
_entry.id   AF-A0A954A1Z5-F1
#
_cell.length_a   1.000
_cell.length_b   1.000
_cell.length_c   1.000
_cell.angle_alpha   90.00
_cell.angle_beta   90.00
_cell.angle_gamma   90.00
#
_symmetry.space_group_name_H-M   'P 1'
#
loop_
_entity.id
_entity.type
_entity.pdbx_description
1 polymer ?
#
loop_
_entity_poly.entity_id
_entity_poly.type
_entity_poly.pdbx_seq_one_letter_code
_entity_poly.pdbx_strand_id
1 'polypeptide(L)'
;MNGAVRGVGLAVIAGVFVGGWLWVRGEPETNGTGAAHAATAGVKVKMWQSSQQCKSCHQKVWDEWYGSHHQIAYTNPEVRKLSEDFRIKDCQACHLPRQVALTGFGKRSLPRQTRPNEGVDCITCHLAADGTIMGKRDMPKAPCAPKANADFASVNMCASCHNQHQTTDQWRAS
;
A
#
# COMPACT_ATOMS: atom_id res chain seq x y z
N MET A 1 22.61 -65.58 -31.56
CA MET A 1 21.32 -65.01 -31.99
C MET A 1 21.43 -63.51 -31.79
N ASN A 2 21.87 -62.75 -32.82
CA ASN A 2 21.02 -61.95 -33.72
C ASN A 2 19.97 -61.13 -32.92
N GLY A 3 19.85 -59.82 -32.96
CA GLY A 3 20.40 -58.70 -33.74
C GLY A 3 19.80 -57.42 -33.09
N ALA A 4 20.35 -56.23 -33.23
CA ALA A 4 20.29 -55.34 -34.39
C ALA A 4 19.73 -53.99 -33.91
N VAL A 5 20.54 -52.96 -34.07
CA VAL A 5 20.27 -51.54 -33.81
C VAL A 5 19.23 -51.01 -34.82
N ARG A 6 18.27 -50.19 -34.37
CA ARG A 6 17.42 -49.30 -35.19
C ARG A 6 17.12 -48.08 -34.30
N GLY A 7 17.49 -46.83 -34.59
CA GLY A 7 17.52 -46.11 -35.87
C GLY A 7 16.48 -44.99 -35.76
N VAL A 8 16.86 -43.83 -35.23
CA VAL A 8 16.00 -42.64 -35.09
C VAL A 8 15.82 -42.02 -36.48
N GLY A 9 14.61 -42.09 -37.04
CA GLY A 9 14.24 -41.45 -38.29
C GLY A 9 13.69 -40.04 -38.05
N LEU A 10 14.43 -39.02 -38.50
CA LEU A 10 13.89 -37.67 -38.72
C LEU A 10 13.01 -37.68 -39.98
N ALA A 11 11.74 -37.34 -39.83
CA ALA A 11 10.86 -37.02 -40.96
C ALA A 11 10.75 -35.49 -41.09
N VAL A 12 11.38 -34.94 -42.12
CA VAL A 12 11.19 -33.55 -42.59
C VAL A 12 9.98 -33.55 -43.53
N ILE A 13 8.91 -32.85 -43.18
CA ILE A 13 7.80 -32.58 -44.09
C ILE A 13 7.92 -31.13 -44.55
N ALA A 14 8.41 -30.95 -45.78
CA ALA A 14 8.38 -29.68 -46.50
C ALA A 14 7.02 -29.54 -47.20
N GLY A 15 6.14 -28.70 -46.65
CA GLY A 15 4.87 -28.32 -47.26
C GLY A 15 5.04 -27.13 -48.21
N VAL A 16 4.81 -27.36 -49.50
CA VAL A 16 4.79 -26.35 -50.57
C VAL A 16 3.50 -25.51 -50.46
N PHE A 17 3.62 -24.20 -50.26
CA PHE A 17 2.50 -23.26 -50.40
C PHE A 17 2.50 -22.66 -51.82
N VAL A 18 1.61 -23.15 -52.68
CA VAL A 18 1.24 -22.48 -53.93
C VAL A 18 0.02 -21.59 -53.67
N GLY A 19 0.15 -20.32 -54.04
CA GLY A 19 -0.83 -19.27 -53.78
C GLY A 19 -2.14 -19.42 -54.54
N GLY A 20 -3.21 -18.91 -53.92
CA GLY A 20 -4.50 -18.64 -54.54
C GLY A 20 -4.95 -17.24 -54.12
N TRP A 21 -4.63 -16.25 -54.97
CA TRP A 21 -5.18 -14.90 -54.91
C TRP A 21 -6.65 -14.99 -55.35
N LEU A 22 -7.60 -14.89 -54.43
CA LEU A 22 -9.01 -14.70 -54.78
C LEU A 22 -9.56 -13.51 -54.00
N TRP A 23 -9.78 -12.42 -54.73
CA TRP A 23 -10.43 -11.20 -54.28
C TRP A 23 -11.91 -11.45 -54.00
N VAL A 24 -12.32 -11.41 -52.73
CA VAL A 24 -13.72 -11.22 -52.34
C VAL A 24 -13.85 -9.77 -51.87
N ARG A 25 -14.51 -8.95 -52.67
CA ARG A 25 -14.93 -7.60 -52.29
C ARG A 25 -16.11 -7.72 -51.32
N GLY A 26 -15.86 -7.48 -50.03
CA GLY A 26 -16.91 -7.23 -49.05
C GLY A 26 -17.25 -5.74 -49.01
N GLU A 27 -18.53 -5.41 -49.13
CA GLU A 27 -19.08 -4.04 -49.02
C GLU A 27 -19.06 -3.54 -47.57
N PRO A 28 -19.02 -2.23 -47.31
CA PRO A 28 -18.99 -1.70 -45.96
C PRO A 28 -20.39 -1.72 -45.33
N GLU A 29 -20.56 -2.49 -44.27
CA GLU A 29 -21.75 -2.44 -43.43
C GLU A 29 -21.77 -1.12 -42.64
N THR A 30 -22.53 -0.15 -43.13
CA THR A 30 -22.97 1.00 -42.33
C THR A 30 -24.22 0.59 -41.56
N ASN A 31 -24.09 0.31 -40.25
CA ASN A 31 -25.07 0.65 -39.21
C ASN A 31 -24.66 0.03 -37.86
N GLY A 32 -23.87 0.77 -37.10
CA GLY A 32 -23.71 0.55 -35.67
C GLY A 32 -23.76 1.91 -35.00
N THR A 33 -24.84 2.18 -34.29
CA THR A 33 -25.00 3.33 -33.40
C THR A 33 -23.80 3.38 -32.46
N GLY A 34 -22.87 4.30 -32.75
CA GLY A 34 -21.79 4.63 -31.85
C GLY A 34 -22.37 5.24 -30.59
N ALA A 35 -22.72 4.39 -29.62
CA ALA A 35 -22.80 4.80 -28.23
C ALA A 35 -21.44 5.41 -27.91
N ALA A 36 -21.43 6.74 -27.82
CA ALA A 36 -20.32 7.48 -27.26
C ALA A 36 -19.98 6.80 -25.94
N HIS A 37 -18.84 6.11 -25.90
CA HIS A 37 -18.22 5.77 -24.64
C HIS A 37 -17.84 7.11 -24.04
N ALA A 38 -18.75 7.66 -23.23
CA ALA A 38 -18.49 8.82 -22.42
C ALA A 38 -17.22 8.48 -21.64
N ALA A 39 -16.12 9.14 -22.00
CA ALA A 39 -14.90 9.05 -21.25
C ALA A 39 -15.26 9.46 -19.83
N THR A 40 -15.33 8.48 -18.93
CA THR A 40 -15.40 8.75 -17.51
C THR A 40 -14.09 9.45 -17.21
N ALA A 41 -14.16 10.77 -17.05
CA ALA A 41 -13.03 11.56 -16.61
C ALA A 41 -12.53 10.91 -15.31
N GLY A 42 -11.40 10.22 -15.40
CA GLY A 42 -10.89 9.40 -14.31
C GLY A 42 -10.78 10.26 -13.07
N VAL A 43 -11.52 9.89 -12.01
CA VAL A 43 -11.38 10.52 -10.70
C VAL A 43 -9.93 10.28 -10.27
N LYS A 44 -9.12 11.35 -10.26
CA LYS A 44 -7.75 11.27 -9.76
C LYS A 44 -7.81 11.02 -8.26
N VAL A 45 -7.69 9.76 -7.84
CA VAL A 45 -7.54 9.41 -6.43
C VAL A 45 -6.16 9.89 -5.98
N LYS A 46 -6.14 10.90 -5.09
CA LYS A 46 -4.89 11.39 -4.52
C LYS A 46 -4.29 10.30 -3.63
N MET A 47 -3.12 9.80 -4.01
CA MET A 47 -2.42 8.77 -3.25
C MET A 47 -1.51 9.39 -2.18
N TRP A 48 -1.66 8.91 -0.96
CA TRP A 48 -0.85 9.34 0.18
C TRP A 48 0.28 8.34 0.41
N GLN A 49 1.51 8.81 0.26
CA GLN A 49 2.70 7.98 0.22
C GLN A 49 3.75 8.41 1.24
N SER A 50 3.73 9.66 1.71
CA SER A 50 4.70 10.18 2.67
C SER A 50 4.11 11.33 3.47
N SER A 51 4.62 11.48 4.69
CA SER A 51 4.31 12.62 5.55
C SER A 51 4.68 13.96 4.90
N GLN A 52 5.61 13.99 3.93
CA GLN A 52 5.99 15.20 3.20
C GLN A 52 4.79 15.88 2.53
N GLN A 53 3.80 15.11 2.10
CA GLN A 53 2.57 15.64 1.50
C GLN A 53 1.69 16.40 2.52
N CYS A 54 1.87 16.15 3.81
CA CYS A 54 1.14 16.79 4.89
C CYS A 54 1.78 18.13 5.29
N LYS A 55 3.11 18.24 5.19
CA LYS A 55 3.89 19.45 5.55
C LYS A 55 3.38 20.73 4.90
N SER A 56 2.99 20.67 3.62
CA SER A 56 2.56 21.84 2.85
C SER A 56 1.38 22.60 3.45
N CYS A 57 0.49 21.91 4.17
CA CYS A 57 -0.65 22.52 4.87
C CYS A 57 -0.51 22.45 6.40
N HIS A 58 0.28 21.52 6.94
CA HIS A 58 0.41 21.25 8.37
C HIS A 58 1.83 21.49 8.89
N GLN A 59 2.48 22.59 8.47
CA GLN A 59 3.87 22.90 8.81
C GLN A 59 4.15 22.86 10.33
N LYS A 60 3.28 23.45 11.16
CA LYS A 60 3.48 23.44 12.62
C LYS A 60 3.47 22.03 13.22
N VAL A 61 2.51 21.20 12.82
CA VAL A 61 2.41 19.80 13.28
C VAL A 61 3.57 18.97 12.74
N TRP A 62 4.00 19.25 11.51
CA TRP A 62 5.20 18.65 10.94
C TRP A 62 6.44 18.96 11.79
N ASP A 63 6.62 20.21 12.21
CA ASP A 63 7.77 20.63 13.01
C ASP A 63 7.77 19.98 14.40
N GLU A 64 6.59 19.74 14.99
CA GLU A 64 6.45 18.98 16.24
C GLU A 64 6.80 17.48 16.05
N TRP A 65 6.38 16.89 14.93
CA TRP A 65 6.65 15.49 14.62
C TRP A 65 8.12 15.26 14.23
N TYR A 66 8.71 16.17 13.47
CA TYR A 66 10.07 16.02 12.92
C TYR A 66 11.12 16.12 14.03
N GLY A 67 11.83 15.02 14.30
CA GLY A 67 12.73 14.89 15.46
C GLY A 67 12.08 14.32 16.72
N SER A 68 10.76 14.10 16.73
CA SER A 68 10.08 13.42 17.83
C SER A 68 10.42 11.92 17.89
N HIS A 69 10.17 11.29 19.05
CA HIS A 69 10.33 9.84 19.22
C HIS A 69 9.53 9.01 18.23
N HIS A 70 8.39 9.51 17.73
CA HIS A 70 7.63 8.83 16.68
C HIS A 70 8.37 8.86 15.33
N GLN A 71 8.88 10.02 14.92
CA GLN A 71 9.60 10.14 13.66
C GLN A 71 10.92 9.36 13.68
N ILE A 72 11.68 9.40 14.78
CA ILE A 72 12.94 8.66 14.90
C ILE A 72 12.76 7.20 15.32
N ALA A 73 11.54 6.68 15.44
CA ALA A 73 11.29 5.36 16.05
C ALA A 73 12.13 4.24 15.41
N TYR A 74 12.36 4.26 14.10
CA TYR A 74 13.20 3.29 13.39
C TYR A 74 14.70 3.64 13.38
N THR A 75 15.06 4.92 13.50
CA THR A 75 16.46 5.37 13.39
C THR A 75 17.12 5.62 14.75
N ASN A 76 16.35 5.58 15.83
CA ASN A 76 16.84 5.78 17.19
C ASN A 76 17.95 4.76 17.53
N PRO A 77 19.16 5.21 17.91
CA PRO A 77 20.32 4.33 18.12
C PRO A 77 20.08 3.23 19.16
N GLU A 78 19.37 3.53 20.23
CA GLU A 78 19.06 2.61 21.32
C GLU A 78 18.10 1.52 20.83
N VAL A 79 17.08 1.87 20.06
CA VAL A 79 16.18 0.91 19.41
C VAL A 79 16.97 0.03 18.44
N ARG A 80 17.85 0.61 17.62
CA ARG A 80 18.68 -0.18 16.68
C ARG A 80 19.58 -1.16 17.43
N LYS A 81 20.19 -0.73 18.53
CA LYS A 81 21.00 -1.62 19.38
C LYS A 81 20.17 -2.78 19.95
N LEU A 82 19.01 -2.49 20.54
CA LEU A 82 18.14 -3.50 21.17
C LEU A 82 17.52 -4.48 20.17
N SER A 83 17.30 -4.05 18.92
CA SER A 83 16.71 -4.87 17.86
C SER A 83 17.75 -5.64 17.02
N GLU A 84 19.03 -5.58 17.39
CA GLU A 84 20.16 -6.06 16.57
C GLU A 84 20.09 -5.50 15.13
N ASP A 85 19.95 -4.18 15.03
CA ASP A 85 19.76 -3.46 13.78
C ASP A 85 18.54 -3.96 12.99
N PHE A 86 17.43 -4.24 13.69
CA PHE A 86 16.23 -4.89 13.15
C PHE A 86 16.49 -6.24 12.46
N ARG A 87 17.52 -7.00 12.89
CA ARG A 87 17.55 -8.45 12.66
C ARG A 87 16.40 -9.14 13.38
N ILE A 88 16.04 -8.65 14.58
CA ILE A 88 14.82 -9.05 15.28
C ILE A 88 13.63 -8.32 14.64
N LYS A 89 12.90 -9.01 13.75
CA LYS A 89 11.87 -8.40 12.90
C LYS A 89 10.64 -7.91 13.67
N ASP A 90 10.36 -8.47 14.85
CA ASP A 90 9.21 -8.09 15.67
C ASP A 90 9.25 -6.62 16.12
N CYS A 91 10.43 -5.98 16.17
CA CYS A 91 10.54 -4.57 16.50
C CYS A 91 9.94 -3.66 15.41
N GLN A 92 9.90 -4.11 14.15
CA GLN A 92 9.51 -3.25 13.02
C GLN A 92 8.01 -2.87 13.04
N ALA A 93 7.15 -3.73 13.59
CA ALA A 93 5.71 -3.51 13.63
C ALA A 93 5.29 -2.26 14.44
N CYS A 94 6.15 -1.80 15.36
CA CYS A 94 5.89 -0.60 16.15
C CYS A 94 6.82 0.56 15.79
N HIS A 95 8.03 0.26 15.30
CA HIS A 95 9.05 1.29 15.02
C HIS A 95 9.09 1.75 13.56
N LEU A 96 8.54 0.96 12.64
CA LEU A 96 8.32 1.35 11.24
C LEU A 96 6.95 0.81 10.76
N PRO A 97 5.84 1.28 11.34
CA PRO A 97 4.52 0.72 11.08
C PRO A 97 3.92 1.14 9.73
N ARG A 98 3.10 0.25 9.15
CA ARG A 98 2.09 0.59 8.14
C ARG A 98 0.90 1.30 8.81
N GLN A 99 -0.10 1.73 8.03
CA GLN A 99 -1.28 2.35 8.64
C GLN A 99 -2.04 1.39 9.57
N VAL A 100 -2.41 1.88 10.76
CA VAL A 100 -3.09 1.10 11.81
C VAL A 100 -4.43 0.56 11.32
N ALA A 101 -5.12 1.32 10.47
CA ALA A 101 -6.41 0.95 9.91
C ALA A 101 -6.40 -0.36 9.11
N LEU A 102 -5.24 -0.82 8.60
CA LEU A 102 -5.15 -2.06 7.84
C LEU A 102 -5.36 -3.31 8.70
N THR A 103 -4.90 -3.26 9.96
CA THR A 103 -5.03 -4.38 10.92
C THR A 103 -6.21 -4.19 11.86
N GLY A 104 -6.72 -2.97 11.95
CA GLY A 104 -7.71 -2.56 12.94
C GLY A 104 -7.06 -1.91 14.18
N PHE A 105 -7.80 -1.00 14.81
CA PHE A 105 -7.33 -0.24 15.96
C PHE A 105 -7.22 -1.14 17.20
N GLY A 106 -6.17 -0.94 17.99
CA GLY A 106 -5.84 -1.78 19.15
C GLY A 106 -5.27 -3.15 18.76
N LYS A 107 -5.16 -3.44 17.47
CA LYS A 107 -4.44 -4.61 16.95
C LYS A 107 -3.02 -4.20 16.58
N ARG A 108 -2.10 -5.15 16.74
CA ARG A 108 -0.70 -5.00 16.37
C ARG A 108 -0.60 -4.65 14.89
N SER A 109 0.13 -3.57 14.58
CA SER A 109 0.29 -3.12 13.19
C SER A 109 1.20 -4.03 12.37
N LEU A 110 1.21 -3.84 11.05
CA LEU A 110 2.17 -4.50 10.15
C LEU A 110 3.39 -3.63 9.92
N PRO A 111 4.59 -4.21 9.77
CA PRO A 111 5.79 -3.44 9.44
C PRO A 111 5.74 -2.91 8.00
N ARG A 112 6.27 -1.70 7.82
CA ARG A 112 6.56 -1.06 6.55
C ARG A 112 8.04 -1.29 6.20
N GLN A 113 8.36 -1.36 4.90
CA GLN A 113 9.72 -1.59 4.39
C GLN A 113 10.33 -0.36 3.69
N THR A 114 9.62 0.76 3.70
CA THR A 114 9.98 2.00 3.01
C THR A 114 10.03 3.16 4.01
N ARG A 115 10.73 4.24 3.62
CA ARG A 115 10.83 5.48 4.40
C ARG A 115 11.25 5.24 5.85
N PRO A 116 12.42 4.62 6.08
CA PRO A 116 12.94 4.39 7.44
C PRO A 116 13.09 5.70 8.23
N ASN A 117 13.38 6.81 7.53
CA ASN A 117 13.53 8.14 8.14
C ASN A 117 12.20 8.78 8.55
N GLU A 118 11.05 8.14 8.34
CA GLU A 118 9.75 8.66 8.78
C GLU A 118 9.19 7.88 9.98
N GLY A 119 9.82 6.79 10.45
CA GLY A 119 9.38 6.04 11.63
C GLY A 119 7.87 5.78 11.66
N VAL A 120 7.25 6.15 12.79
CA VAL A 120 5.78 6.28 12.93
C VAL A 120 5.37 7.62 12.32
N ASP A 121 4.75 7.56 11.13
CA ASP A 121 4.57 8.73 10.26
C ASP A 121 3.10 9.23 10.25
N CYS A 122 2.82 10.33 9.55
CA CYS A 122 1.47 10.90 9.50
C CYS A 122 0.44 9.88 8.99
N ILE A 123 0.79 9.10 7.97
CA ILE A 123 -0.13 8.15 7.33
C ILE A 123 -0.24 6.85 8.11
N THR A 124 0.68 6.53 9.03
CA THR A 124 0.49 5.46 10.02
C THR A 124 -0.82 5.64 10.78
N CYS A 125 -1.10 6.86 11.24
CA CYS A 125 -2.28 7.17 12.03
C CYS A 125 -3.47 7.57 11.17
N HIS A 126 -3.23 8.42 10.15
CA HIS A 126 -4.32 9.08 9.43
C HIS A 126 -4.82 8.33 8.20
N LEU A 127 -4.05 7.43 7.59
CA LEU A 127 -4.49 6.75 6.36
C LEU A 127 -5.44 5.60 6.71
N ALA A 128 -6.65 5.64 6.16
CA ALA A 128 -7.61 4.56 6.25
C ALA A 128 -7.18 3.35 5.40
N ALA A 129 -7.85 2.22 5.60
CA ALA A 129 -7.67 1.03 4.76
C ALA A 129 -8.10 1.27 3.30
N ASP A 130 -9.09 2.14 3.07
CA ASP A 130 -9.59 2.50 1.74
C ASP A 130 -8.76 3.60 1.04
N GLY A 131 -7.68 4.07 1.68
CA GLY A 131 -6.81 5.12 1.15
C GLY A 131 -7.29 6.55 1.40
N THR A 132 -8.43 6.75 2.07
CA THR A 132 -8.87 8.08 2.53
C THR A 132 -8.10 8.54 3.77
N ILE A 133 -8.16 9.83 4.08
CA ILE A 133 -7.60 10.37 5.32
C ILE A 133 -8.69 10.36 6.39
N MET A 134 -8.36 9.89 7.58
CA MET A 134 -9.22 9.92 8.76
C MET A 134 -8.83 11.07 9.68
N GLY A 135 -9.79 11.55 10.45
CA GLY A 135 -9.57 12.51 11.51
C GLY A 135 -10.65 12.43 12.59
N LYS A 136 -10.59 13.33 13.58
CA LYS A 136 -11.61 13.40 14.64
C LYS A 136 -12.99 13.83 14.14
N ARG A 137 -13.06 14.52 12.99
CA ARG A 137 -14.30 15.03 12.40
C ARG A 137 -14.18 15.13 10.89
N ASP A 138 -15.31 15.16 10.20
CA ASP A 138 -15.37 15.38 8.77
C ASP A 138 -14.93 16.80 8.41
N MET A 139 -14.11 16.91 7.36
CA MET A 139 -13.68 18.20 6.79
C MET A 139 -13.71 18.16 5.27
N PRO A 140 -14.90 18.01 4.64
CA PRO A 140 -15.01 17.82 3.19
C PRO A 140 -14.43 18.98 2.36
N LYS A 141 -14.29 20.17 2.96
CA LYS A 141 -13.72 21.36 2.30
C LYS A 141 -12.18 21.37 2.29
N ALA A 142 -11.51 20.54 3.11
CA ALA A 142 -10.06 20.46 3.11
C ALA A 142 -9.57 19.69 1.86
N PRO A 143 -8.38 19.98 1.30
CA PRO A 143 -7.88 19.29 0.10
C PRO A 143 -7.72 17.77 0.23
N CYS A 144 -7.56 17.26 1.46
CA CYS A 144 -7.51 15.82 1.75
C CYS A 144 -8.87 15.23 2.21
N ALA A 145 -9.90 16.08 2.33
CA ALA A 145 -11.27 15.75 2.70
C ALA A 145 -11.40 14.67 3.80
N PRO A 146 -10.77 14.83 4.98
CA PRO A 146 -10.68 13.78 5.96
C PRO A 146 -12.07 13.40 6.48
N LYS A 147 -12.23 12.11 6.78
CA LYS A 147 -13.46 11.51 7.29
C LYS A 147 -13.38 11.28 8.79
N ALA A 148 -14.48 11.53 9.49
CA ALA A 148 -14.56 11.22 10.90
C ALA A 148 -14.39 9.71 11.12
N ASN A 149 -13.53 9.34 12.08
CA ASN A 149 -13.44 7.95 12.55
C ASN A 149 -13.31 7.96 14.08
N ALA A 150 -14.25 7.30 14.76
CA ALA A 150 -14.29 7.25 16.21
C ALA A 150 -13.10 6.48 16.81
N ASP A 151 -12.69 5.38 16.17
CA ASP A 151 -11.56 4.58 16.61
C ASP A 151 -10.23 5.32 16.46
N PHE A 152 -10.08 6.13 15.40
CA PHE A 152 -8.94 7.04 15.23
C PHE A 152 -8.79 8.00 16.43
N ALA A 153 -9.92 8.45 16.99
CA ALA A 153 -9.93 9.37 18.12
C ALA A 153 -9.84 8.67 19.50
N SER A 154 -9.73 7.34 19.53
CA SER A 154 -9.74 6.52 20.75
C SER A 154 -8.34 6.08 21.19
N VAL A 155 -8.25 5.58 22.43
CA VAL A 155 -7.02 4.95 22.96
C VAL A 155 -6.56 3.75 22.13
N ASN A 156 -7.45 3.12 21.35
CA ASN A 156 -7.10 1.97 20.53
C ASN A 156 -6.09 2.32 19.43
N MET A 157 -6.05 3.57 18.95
CA MET A 157 -5.01 4.03 18.04
C MET A 157 -3.62 3.84 18.65
N CYS A 158 -3.45 4.26 19.90
CA CYS A 158 -2.18 4.16 20.63
C CYS A 158 -1.86 2.72 20.99
N ALA A 159 -2.89 1.95 21.39
CA ALA A 159 -2.76 0.56 21.83
C ALA A 159 -2.18 -0.37 20.75
N SER A 160 -2.35 -0.03 19.46
CA SER A 160 -1.77 -0.79 18.34
C SER A 160 -0.25 -0.95 18.39
N CYS A 161 0.46 -0.07 19.11
CA CYS A 161 1.89 -0.21 19.38
C CYS A 161 2.19 -0.29 20.88
N HIS A 162 1.50 0.49 21.72
CA HIS A 162 1.82 0.64 23.13
C HIS A 162 1.26 -0.45 24.05
N ASN A 163 0.51 -1.42 23.53
CA ASN A 163 -0.04 -2.50 24.37
C ASN A 163 0.76 -3.82 24.33
N GLN A 164 1.92 -3.87 23.65
CA GLN A 164 2.76 -5.08 23.63
C GLN A 164 3.20 -5.51 25.05
N HIS A 165 3.30 -4.55 25.97
CA HIS A 165 3.61 -4.76 27.39
C HIS A 165 2.44 -4.39 28.31
N GLN A 166 1.20 -4.49 27.80
CA GLN A 166 -0.04 -4.26 28.55
C GLN A 166 -0.22 -2.83 29.09
N THR A 167 0.53 -1.84 28.60
CA THR A 167 0.47 -0.44 29.08
C THR A 167 -0.94 0.12 29.04
N THR A 168 -1.68 -0.11 27.94
CA THR A 168 -3.04 0.43 27.82
C THR A 168 -4.06 -0.38 28.62
N ASP A 169 -3.79 -1.66 28.87
CA ASP A 169 -4.64 -2.49 29.73
C ASP A 169 -4.46 -2.09 31.20
N GLN A 170 -3.22 -1.81 31.64
CA GLN A 170 -2.93 -1.29 32.98
C GLN A 170 -3.61 0.07 33.21
N TRP A 171 -3.51 1.01 32.25
CA TRP A 171 -4.15 2.33 32.37
C TRP A 171 -5.69 2.27 32.47
N ARG A 172 -6.33 1.31 31.78
CA ARG A 172 -7.79 1.13 31.89
C ARG A 172 -8.25 0.57 33.22
N ALA A 173 -7.34 -0.08 33.96
CA ALA A 173 -7.63 -0.73 35.22
C ALA A 173 -7.40 0.17 36.46
N SER A 174 -6.90 1.39 36.26
CA SER A 174 -6.70 2.42 37.31
C SER A 174 -7.86 3.42 37.37
#